data_AF-A0A7Y5SRW9-F1
#
_entry.id   AF-A0A7Y5SRW9-F1
#
_cell.length_a   1.000
_cell.length_b   1.000
_cell.length_c   1.000
_cell.angle_alpha   90.00
_cell.angle_beta   90.00
_cell.angle_gamma   90.00
#
_symmetry.space_group_name_H-M   'P 1'
#
loop_
_entity.id
_entity.type
_entity.pdbx_description
1 polymer ?
#
loop_
_entity_poly.entity_id
_entity_poly.type
_entity_poly.pdbx_seq_one_letter_code
_entity_poly.pdbx_strand_id
1 'polypeptide(L)'
;MNPAEATAGSTLVDRFARLWQESQSHGPPDVRAFVQGHAGLPLRELADLLLVDQTYRWQTGCPITAEQYLETWPDVAADPELRLDLVYGEYRARSARNLPVDPAAFVRRFPDLGEALSRQVEVAISESDVVLMVVDAFTGPTDYDQIMARMILHLDKPHLLVVNKIDGDLDEAEAA
;
A
#
# COMPACT_ATOMS: atom_id res chain seq x y z
N MET A 1 -7.28 6.37 -41.79
CA MET A 1 -7.24 5.91 -40.39
C MET A 1 -8.59 6.24 -39.78
N ASN A 2 -9.36 5.25 -39.38
CA ASN A 2 -10.79 5.37 -39.11
C ASN A 2 -11.04 5.90 -37.69
N PRO A 3 -11.89 6.92 -37.44
CA PRO A 3 -12.19 7.42 -36.10
C PRO A 3 -13.15 6.53 -35.28
N ALA A 4 -13.37 5.27 -35.69
CA ALA A 4 -14.33 4.34 -35.10
C ALA A 4 -13.72 3.25 -34.21
N GLU A 5 -12.40 3.21 -34.03
CA GLU A 5 -11.72 2.22 -33.15
C GLU A 5 -11.45 2.76 -31.73
N ALA A 6 -11.76 4.02 -31.43
CA ALA A 6 -11.46 4.65 -30.13
C ALA A 6 -12.53 4.43 -29.03
N THR A 7 -13.61 3.70 -29.30
CA THR A 7 -14.78 3.58 -28.40
C THR A 7 -15.27 2.16 -28.15
N ALA A 8 -14.49 1.14 -28.49
CA ALA A 8 -14.80 -0.26 -28.21
C ALA A 8 -13.83 -0.82 -27.15
N GLY A 9 -14.21 -0.79 -25.87
CA GLY A 9 -13.51 -1.53 -24.82
C GLY A 9 -13.09 -0.78 -23.56
N SER A 10 -13.76 0.30 -23.13
CA SER A 10 -13.46 0.84 -21.80
C SER A 10 -13.99 -0.12 -20.74
N THR A 11 -13.09 -0.71 -19.96
CA THR A 11 -13.44 -1.56 -18.82
C THR A 11 -14.22 -0.75 -17.78
N LEU A 12 -14.89 -1.43 -16.85
CA LEU A 12 -15.61 -0.73 -15.78
C LEU A 12 -14.64 0.08 -14.91
N VAL A 13 -13.42 -0.43 -14.76
CA VAL A 13 -12.28 0.23 -14.12
C VAL A 13 -11.91 1.54 -14.83
N ASP A 14 -11.80 1.54 -16.16
CA ASP A 14 -11.49 2.76 -16.92
C ASP A 14 -12.56 3.85 -16.75
N ARG A 15 -13.83 3.44 -16.69
CA ARG A 15 -14.94 4.38 -16.46
C ARG A 15 -14.88 4.99 -15.06
N PHE A 16 -14.55 4.18 -14.05
CA PHE A 16 -14.39 4.68 -12.69
C PHE A 16 -13.17 5.59 -12.53
N ALA A 17 -12.06 5.28 -13.20
CA ALA A 17 -10.88 6.13 -13.23
C ALA A 17 -11.18 7.52 -13.85
N ARG A 18 -12.00 7.56 -14.91
CA ARG A 18 -12.47 8.83 -15.50
C ARG A 18 -13.36 9.61 -14.53
N LEU A 19 -14.26 8.92 -13.80
CA LEU A 19 -15.10 9.57 -12.80
C LEU A 19 -14.26 10.25 -11.71
N TRP A 20 -13.16 9.62 -11.29
CA TRP A 20 -12.19 10.24 -10.38
C TRP A 20 -11.55 11.51 -10.96
N GLN A 21 -11.17 11.50 -12.25
CA GLN A 21 -10.57 12.66 -12.91
C GLN A 21 -11.56 13.83 -13.02
N GLU A 22 -12.83 13.54 -13.30
CA GLU A 22 -13.91 14.53 -13.43
C GLU A 22 -14.40 15.07 -12.08
N SER A 23 -14.35 14.26 -11.02
CA SER A 23 -14.89 14.60 -9.69
C SER A 23 -13.94 15.40 -8.80
N GLN A 24 -12.74 15.78 -9.27
CA GLN A 24 -11.75 16.51 -8.47
C GLN A 24 -12.28 17.82 -7.86
N SER A 25 -13.31 18.44 -8.44
CA SER A 25 -13.97 19.65 -7.91
C SER A 25 -15.09 19.40 -6.90
N HIS A 26 -15.59 18.16 -6.78
CA HIS A 26 -16.77 17.81 -5.98
C HIS A 26 -16.48 16.81 -4.84
N GLY A 27 -15.26 16.31 -4.75
CA GLY A 27 -14.84 15.34 -3.73
C GLY A 27 -14.68 13.92 -4.28
N PRO A 28 -14.21 12.97 -3.45
CA PRO A 28 -13.97 11.61 -3.89
C PRO A 28 -15.30 10.92 -4.28
N PRO A 29 -15.38 10.25 -5.44
CA PRO A 29 -16.56 9.51 -5.83
C PRO A 29 -16.89 8.38 -4.84
N ASP A 30 -18.18 8.05 -4.75
CA ASP A 30 -18.65 6.92 -3.94
C ASP A 30 -18.58 5.62 -4.75
N VAL A 31 -17.59 4.79 -4.44
CA VAL A 31 -17.41 3.48 -5.07
C VAL A 31 -18.60 2.54 -4.82
N ARG A 32 -19.28 2.63 -3.67
CA ARG A 32 -20.45 1.79 -3.37
C ARG A 32 -21.62 2.16 -4.28
N ALA A 33 -21.89 3.46 -4.42
CA ALA A 33 -22.93 3.95 -5.32
C ALA A 33 -22.64 3.53 -6.77
N PHE A 34 -21.37 3.60 -7.19
CA PHE A 34 -20.95 3.18 -8.52
C PHE A 34 -21.14 1.69 -8.79
N VAL A 35 -20.77 0.83 -7.82
CA VAL A 35 -20.93 -0.64 -7.92
C VAL A 35 -22.39 -1.05 -7.86
N GLN A 36 -23.23 -0.39 -7.05
CA GLN A 36 -24.67 -0.67 -6.98
C GLN A 36 -25.38 -0.46 -8.33
N GLY A 37 -24.89 0.45 -9.18
CA GLY A 37 -25.37 0.64 -10.55
C GLY A 37 -25.01 -0.50 -11.52
N HIS A 38 -24.18 -1.46 -11.09
CA HIS A 38 -23.63 -2.54 -11.92
C HIS A 38 -23.77 -3.89 -11.20
N ALA A 39 -25.01 -4.41 -11.14
CA ALA A 39 -25.30 -5.69 -10.51
C ALA A 39 -24.56 -6.86 -11.21
N GLY A 40 -24.03 -7.79 -10.41
CA GLY A 40 -23.42 -9.03 -10.91
C GLY A 40 -21.95 -8.91 -11.34
N LEU A 41 -21.25 -7.87 -10.90
CA LEU A 41 -19.80 -7.73 -11.13
C LEU A 41 -19.04 -8.92 -10.51
N PRO A 42 -18.10 -9.53 -11.26
CA PRO A 42 -17.23 -10.55 -10.70
C PRO A 42 -16.34 -9.94 -9.60
N LEU A 43 -16.05 -10.71 -8.54
CA LEU A 43 -15.28 -10.24 -7.38
C LEU A 43 -13.91 -9.70 -7.76
N ARG A 44 -13.27 -10.28 -8.78
CA ARG A 44 -12.00 -9.79 -9.33
C ARG A 44 -12.10 -8.36 -9.87
N GLU A 45 -13.12 -8.08 -10.66
CA GLU A 45 -13.33 -6.74 -11.25
C GLU A 45 -13.73 -5.73 -10.18
N LEU A 46 -14.49 -6.16 -9.16
CA LEU A 46 -14.73 -5.35 -7.97
C LEU A 46 -13.41 -5.01 -7.27
N ALA A 47 -12.56 -5.99 -6.99
CA ALA A 47 -11.27 -5.73 -6.35
C ALA A 47 -10.37 -4.78 -7.17
N ASP A 48 -10.39 -4.89 -8.51
CA ASP A 48 -9.66 -3.99 -9.40
C ASP A 48 -10.19 -2.54 -9.32
N LEU A 49 -11.52 -2.36 -9.21
CA LEU A 49 -12.12 -1.05 -8.95
C LEU A 49 -11.69 -0.48 -7.60
N LEU A 50 -11.67 -1.31 -6.55
CA LEU A 50 -11.24 -0.89 -5.22
C LEU A 50 -9.76 -0.49 -5.20
N LEU A 51 -8.89 -1.19 -5.93
CA LEU A 51 -7.48 -0.82 -6.09
C LEU A 51 -7.32 0.53 -6.79
N VAL A 52 -8.12 0.79 -7.82
CA VAL A 52 -8.14 2.10 -8.49
C VAL A 52 -8.64 3.20 -7.56
N ASP A 53 -9.74 2.96 -6.85
CA ASP A 53 -10.26 3.90 -5.84
C ASP A 53 -9.20 4.21 -4.78
N GLN A 54 -8.60 3.16 -4.21
CA GLN A 54 -7.56 3.25 -3.19
C GLN A 54 -6.38 4.08 -3.69
N THR A 55 -5.91 3.81 -4.92
CA THR A 55 -4.80 4.56 -5.54
C THR A 55 -5.12 6.06 -5.62
N TYR A 56 -6.28 6.43 -6.15
CA TYR A 56 -6.68 7.84 -6.26
C TYR A 56 -6.89 8.51 -4.91
N ARG A 57 -7.47 7.81 -3.92
CA ARG A 57 -7.64 8.33 -2.55
C ARG A 57 -6.33 8.66 -1.88
N TRP A 58 -5.35 7.77 -2.00
CA TRP A 58 -4.01 8.02 -1.49
C TRP A 58 -3.35 9.20 -2.23
N GLN A 59 -3.48 9.28 -3.56
CA GLN A 59 -2.91 10.39 -4.35
C GLN A 59 -3.52 11.76 -3.98
N THR A 60 -4.84 11.82 -3.78
CA THR A 60 -5.59 13.06 -3.52
C THR A 60 -5.65 13.46 -2.04
N GLY A 61 -5.07 12.66 -1.13
CA GLY A 61 -4.95 13.01 0.29
C GLY A 61 -6.17 12.66 1.15
N CYS A 62 -7.04 11.75 0.67
CA CYS A 62 -8.19 11.22 1.43
C CYS A 62 -8.08 9.70 1.59
N PRO A 63 -7.00 9.19 2.22
CA PRO A 63 -6.68 7.77 2.24
C PRO A 63 -7.75 6.94 2.95
N ILE A 64 -8.02 5.75 2.41
CA ILE A 64 -8.79 4.69 3.05
C ILE A 64 -7.85 3.49 3.19
N THR A 65 -7.82 2.87 4.37
CA THR A 65 -6.96 1.71 4.64
C THR A 65 -7.54 0.44 4.03
N ALA A 66 -6.71 -0.59 3.86
CA ALA A 66 -7.16 -1.89 3.39
C ALA A 66 -8.28 -2.46 4.28
N GLU A 67 -8.18 -2.34 5.61
CA GLU A 67 -9.23 -2.82 6.54
C GLU A 67 -10.57 -2.16 6.26
N GLN A 68 -10.61 -0.85 6.03
CA GLN A 68 -11.86 -0.14 5.77
C GLN A 68 -12.53 -0.61 4.47
N TYR A 69 -11.75 -0.93 3.43
CA TYR A 69 -12.30 -1.58 2.24
C TYR A 69 -12.80 -3.00 2.55
N LEU A 70 -12.03 -3.80 3.28
CA LEU A 70 -12.36 -5.19 3.61
C LEU A 70 -13.60 -5.29 4.52
N GLU A 71 -13.78 -4.34 5.44
CA GLU A 71 -14.99 -4.21 6.26
C GLU A 71 -16.22 -3.86 5.41
N THR A 72 -16.03 -3.03 4.39
CA THR A 72 -17.11 -2.62 3.48
C THR A 72 -17.50 -3.72 2.49
N TRP A 73 -16.53 -4.56 2.09
CA TRP A 73 -16.66 -5.58 1.05
C TRP A 73 -16.24 -6.96 1.58
N PRO A 74 -17.08 -7.61 2.41
CA PRO A 74 -16.73 -8.87 3.07
C PRO A 74 -16.48 -10.02 2.10
N ASP A 75 -17.11 -10.03 0.91
CA ASP A 75 -16.87 -11.06 -0.11
C ASP A 75 -15.44 -10.99 -0.69
N VAL A 76 -14.89 -9.77 -0.81
CA VAL A 76 -13.48 -9.55 -1.19
C VAL A 76 -12.57 -9.96 -0.04
N ALA A 77 -12.98 -9.69 1.21
CA ALA A 77 -12.21 -10.05 2.40
C ALA A 77 -12.15 -11.57 2.67
N ALA A 78 -13.14 -12.31 2.19
CA ALA A 78 -13.19 -13.77 2.29
C ALA A 78 -12.25 -14.48 1.32
N ASP A 79 -11.85 -13.81 0.23
CA ASP A 79 -10.90 -14.33 -0.75
C ASP A 79 -9.47 -13.91 -0.38
N PRO A 80 -8.57 -14.85 -0.03
CA PRO A 80 -7.20 -14.52 0.37
C PRO A 80 -6.39 -13.78 -0.69
N GLU A 81 -6.61 -14.06 -1.98
CA GLU A 81 -5.87 -13.42 -3.08
C GLU A 81 -6.33 -11.97 -3.25
N LEU A 82 -7.66 -11.74 -3.29
CA LEU A 82 -8.20 -10.39 -3.43
C LEU A 82 -7.93 -9.51 -2.19
N ARG A 83 -7.97 -10.13 -1.01
CA ARG A 83 -7.60 -9.48 0.25
C ARG A 83 -6.12 -9.09 0.26
N LEU A 84 -5.23 -9.97 -0.17
CA LEU A 84 -3.80 -9.67 -0.30
C LEU A 84 -3.55 -8.49 -1.24
N ASP A 85 -4.24 -8.45 -2.38
CA ASP A 85 -4.11 -7.35 -3.33
C ASP A 85 -4.43 -5.99 -2.71
N LEU A 86 -5.51 -5.86 -1.93
CA LEU A 86 -5.86 -4.59 -1.28
C LEU A 86 -4.86 -4.19 -0.19
N VAL A 87 -4.33 -5.16 0.55
CA VAL A 87 -3.31 -4.93 1.58
C VAL A 87 -2.01 -4.45 0.95
N TYR A 88 -1.56 -5.13 -0.11
CA TYR A 88 -0.38 -4.74 -0.85
C TYR A 88 -0.58 -3.45 -1.67
N GLY A 89 -1.80 -3.20 -2.15
CA GLY A 89 -2.19 -1.94 -2.78
C GLY A 89 -1.97 -0.75 -1.84
N GLU A 90 -2.36 -0.88 -0.56
CA GLU A 90 -2.09 0.15 0.45
C GLU A 90 -0.57 0.34 0.67
N TYR A 91 0.18 -0.76 0.78
CA TYR A 91 1.64 -0.72 0.92
C TYR A 91 2.28 0.08 -0.23
N ARG A 92 1.92 -0.24 -1.48
CA ARG A 92 2.40 0.45 -2.67
C ARG A 92 1.99 1.91 -2.71
N ALA A 93 0.74 2.22 -2.36
CA ALA A 93 0.23 3.59 -2.35
C ALA A 93 0.96 4.48 -1.33
N ARG A 94 1.28 3.94 -0.15
CA ARG A 94 2.12 4.63 0.85
C ARG A 94 3.54 4.83 0.35
N SER A 95 4.15 3.79 -0.21
CA SER A 95 5.51 3.83 -0.76
C SER A 95 5.64 4.87 -1.89
N ALA A 96 4.68 4.91 -2.82
CA ALA A 96 4.64 5.89 -3.92
C ALA A 96 4.53 7.35 -3.45
N ARG A 97 4.09 7.58 -2.21
CA ARG A 97 4.02 8.91 -1.58
C ARG A 97 5.24 9.23 -0.72
N ASN A 98 6.28 8.40 -0.76
CA ASN A 98 7.45 8.49 0.11
C ASN A 98 7.10 8.50 1.60
N LEU A 99 5.97 7.89 1.98
CA LEU A 99 5.62 7.70 3.38
C LEU A 99 6.46 6.55 3.94
N PRO A 100 6.93 6.63 5.19
CA PRO A 100 7.57 5.49 5.86
C PRO A 100 6.62 4.29 5.85
N VAL A 101 7.09 3.17 5.32
CA VAL A 101 6.35 1.90 5.30
C VAL A 101 7.15 0.86 6.06
N ASP A 102 6.56 0.31 7.12
CA ASP A 102 7.10 -0.83 7.85
C ASP A 102 6.38 -2.10 7.38
N PRO A 103 7.03 -2.98 6.59
CA PRO A 103 6.44 -4.26 6.21
C PRO A 103 5.97 -5.08 7.42
N ALA A 104 6.63 -4.95 8.57
CA ALA A 104 6.27 -5.67 9.80
C ALA A 104 4.91 -5.24 10.33
N ALA A 105 4.62 -3.95 10.24
CA ALA A 105 3.35 -3.40 10.67
C ALA A 105 2.21 -4.01 9.85
N PHE A 106 2.41 -4.25 8.56
CA PHE A 106 1.41 -4.91 7.74
C PHE A 106 1.28 -6.40 8.07
N VAL A 107 2.38 -7.13 8.32
CA VAL A 107 2.32 -8.52 8.79
C VAL A 107 1.62 -8.62 10.15
N ARG A 108 1.84 -7.67 11.08
CA ARG A 108 1.13 -7.63 12.37
C ARG A 108 -0.36 -7.34 12.22
N ARG A 109 -0.74 -6.50 11.25
CA ARG A 109 -2.16 -6.18 10.93
C ARG A 109 -2.86 -7.37 10.25
N PHE A 110 -2.13 -8.12 9.42
CA PHE A 110 -2.65 -9.23 8.62
C PHE A 110 -1.77 -10.49 8.78
N PRO A 111 -1.76 -11.12 9.97
CA PRO A 111 -0.83 -12.21 10.30
C PRO A 111 -1.03 -13.46 9.44
N ASP A 112 -2.26 -13.72 9.00
CA ASP A 112 -2.63 -14.80 8.08
C ASP A 112 -2.07 -14.61 6.66
N LEU A 113 -1.77 -13.37 6.26
CA LEU A 113 -1.18 -13.03 4.97
C LEU A 113 0.34 -12.86 5.04
N GLY A 114 0.95 -13.03 6.21
CA GLY A 114 2.34 -12.64 6.48
C GLY A 114 3.34 -13.16 5.44
N GLU A 115 3.31 -14.46 5.14
CA GLU A 115 4.23 -15.07 4.18
C GLU A 115 4.03 -14.55 2.75
N ALA A 116 2.77 -14.41 2.32
CA ALA A 116 2.45 -13.92 0.98
C ALA A 116 2.81 -12.44 0.80
N LEU A 117 2.54 -11.63 1.83
CA LEU A 117 2.91 -10.23 1.85
C LEU A 117 4.43 -10.05 1.88
N SER A 118 5.16 -10.80 2.71
CA SER A 118 6.61 -10.79 2.74
C SER A 118 7.20 -11.08 1.36
N ARG A 119 6.68 -12.10 0.64
CA ARG A 119 7.11 -12.38 -0.73
C ARG A 119 6.87 -11.20 -1.68
N GLN A 120 5.69 -10.55 -1.63
CA GLN A 120 5.43 -9.41 -2.51
C GLN A 120 6.32 -8.21 -2.19
N VAL A 121 6.56 -7.96 -0.90
CA VAL A 121 7.49 -6.92 -0.44
C VAL A 121 8.92 -7.23 -0.87
N GLU A 122 9.39 -8.46 -0.73
CA GLU A 122 10.71 -8.90 -1.19
C GLU A 122 10.89 -8.65 -2.68
N VAL A 123 9.89 -8.97 -3.51
CA VAL A 123 9.91 -8.68 -4.94
C VAL A 123 10.01 -7.17 -5.20
N ALA A 124 9.21 -6.35 -4.52
CA ALA A 124 9.30 -4.89 -4.68
C ALA A 124 10.66 -4.31 -4.26
N ILE A 125 11.25 -4.81 -3.17
CA ILE A 125 12.59 -4.42 -2.73
C ILE A 125 13.61 -4.88 -3.79
N SER A 126 13.44 -6.08 -4.36
CA SER A 126 14.26 -6.62 -5.45
C SER A 126 14.12 -5.86 -6.77
N GLU A 127 13.17 -4.95 -6.92
CA GLU A 127 13.04 -4.00 -8.04
C GLU A 127 13.52 -2.58 -7.68
N SER A 128 13.62 -2.24 -6.40
CA SER A 128 14.00 -0.90 -5.91
C SER A 128 15.48 -0.51 -6.20
N ASP A 129 15.76 0.74 -6.56
CA ASP A 129 17.14 1.19 -6.81
C ASP A 129 18.00 1.27 -5.54
N VAL A 130 17.37 1.60 -4.40
CA VAL A 130 18.00 1.74 -3.08
C VAL A 130 17.01 1.27 -2.00
N VAL A 131 17.52 0.62 -0.94
CA VAL A 131 16.73 0.21 0.24
C VAL A 131 17.11 1.03 1.47
N LEU A 132 16.15 1.67 2.13
CA LEU A 132 16.37 2.41 3.38
C LEU A 132 15.85 1.60 4.57
N MET A 133 16.73 1.17 5.48
CA MET A 133 16.35 0.50 6.71
C MET A 133 16.41 1.51 7.86
N VAL A 134 15.32 1.72 8.59
CA VAL A 134 15.28 2.66 9.71
C VAL A 134 15.15 1.88 11.03
N VAL A 135 16.13 2.01 11.92
CA VAL A 135 16.15 1.37 13.25
C VAL A 135 16.05 2.42 14.36
N ASP A 136 15.49 2.06 15.51
CA ASP A 136 15.37 2.94 16.67
C ASP A 136 16.61 2.84 17.58
N ALA A 137 17.25 3.96 17.88
CA ALA A 137 18.49 3.99 18.66
C ALA A 137 18.33 3.49 20.10
N PHE A 138 17.16 3.75 20.72
CA PHE A 138 16.88 3.43 22.12
C PHE A 138 16.38 2.02 22.33
N THR A 139 15.70 1.48 21.33
CA THR A 139 15.13 0.13 21.40
C THR A 139 16.18 -0.93 21.04
N GLY A 140 17.24 -0.53 20.32
CA GLY A 140 18.24 -1.45 19.78
C GLY A 140 17.68 -2.31 18.63
N PRO A 141 18.53 -3.10 17.95
CA PRO A 141 18.09 -3.97 16.88
C PRO A 141 17.21 -5.10 17.43
N THR A 142 15.92 -5.07 17.06
CA THR A 142 14.97 -6.13 17.40
C THR A 142 15.25 -7.41 16.61
N ASP A 143 14.70 -8.55 17.04
CA ASP A 143 14.78 -9.81 16.27
C ASP A 143 14.29 -9.63 14.83
N TYR A 144 13.29 -8.76 14.65
CA TYR A 144 12.75 -8.42 13.35
C TYR A 144 13.72 -7.57 12.51
N ASP A 145 14.39 -6.58 13.11
CA ASP A 145 15.42 -5.80 12.44
C ASP A 145 16.55 -6.69 11.96
N GLN A 146 16.91 -7.73 12.73
CA GLN A 146 17.94 -8.69 12.31
C GLN A 146 17.50 -9.57 11.14
N ILE A 147 16.23 -10.01 11.12
CA ILE A 147 15.66 -10.77 10.00
C ILE A 147 15.63 -9.89 8.74
N MET A 148 15.14 -8.65 8.88
CA MET A 148 15.07 -7.70 7.78
C MET A 148 16.46 -7.27 7.27
N ALA A 149 17.40 -6.98 8.17
CA ALA A 149 18.77 -6.69 7.82
C ALA A 149 19.41 -7.87 7.06
N ARG A 150 19.19 -9.11 7.51
CA ARG A 150 19.65 -10.29 6.77
C ARG A 150 19.03 -10.36 5.39
N MET A 151 17.72 -10.17 5.27
CA MET A 151 17.03 -10.18 3.98
C MET A 151 17.61 -9.11 3.04
N ILE A 152 17.76 -7.88 3.52
CA ILE A 152 18.29 -6.75 2.76
C ILE A 152 19.77 -6.96 2.39
N LEU A 153 20.59 -7.51 3.29
CA LEU A 153 22.00 -7.82 3.02
C LEU A 153 22.19 -8.93 1.97
N HIS A 154 21.21 -9.83 1.81
CA HIS A 154 21.24 -10.85 0.76
C HIS A 154 20.72 -10.31 -0.58
N LEU A 155 20.03 -9.17 -0.59
CA LEU A 155 19.68 -8.46 -1.82
C LEU A 155 20.94 -7.68 -2.25
N ASP A 156 21.50 -8.01 -3.41
CA ASP A 156 22.71 -7.37 -3.97
C ASP A 156 22.39 -5.95 -4.46
N LYS A 157 21.96 -5.10 -3.53
CA LYS A 157 21.39 -3.77 -3.77
C LYS A 157 21.98 -2.72 -2.84
N PRO A 158 22.15 -1.47 -3.32
CA PRO A 158 22.51 -0.36 -2.46
C PRO A 158 21.50 -0.21 -1.32
N HIS A 159 21.98 -0.22 -0.08
CA HIS A 159 21.13 -0.08 1.10
C HIS A 159 21.76 0.91 2.10
N LEU A 160 20.90 1.62 2.82
CA LEU A 160 21.31 2.62 3.81
C LEU A 160 20.58 2.32 5.14
N LEU A 161 21.35 2.17 6.21
CA LEU A 161 20.82 2.07 7.57
C LEU A 161 20.71 3.47 8.17
N VAL A 162 19.51 3.85 8.59
CA VAL A 162 19.20 5.08 9.30
C VAL A 162 18.89 4.73 10.74
N VAL A 163 19.67 5.28 11.66
CA VAL A 163 19.37 5.20 13.09
C VAL A 163 18.51 6.41 13.45
N ASN A 164 17.26 6.16 13.79
CA ASN A 164 16.27 7.16 14.19
C ASN A 164 16.20 7.26 15.72
N LYS A 165 15.68 8.39 16.21
CA LYS A 165 15.64 8.75 17.63
C LYS A 165 17.02 8.80 18.29
N ILE A 166 17.95 9.55 17.71
CA ILE A 166 19.27 9.78 18.33
C ILE A 166 19.26 10.92 19.37
N ASP A 167 18.08 11.45 19.68
CA ASP A 167 17.84 12.66 20.47
C ASP A 167 17.66 12.43 21.99
N GLY A 168 17.99 11.26 22.52
CA GLY A 168 17.94 11.04 23.98
C GLY A 168 19.24 11.41 24.69
N ASP A 169 19.06 12.30 25.65
CA ASP A 169 19.98 12.77 26.68
C ASP A 169 21.35 13.24 26.17
N LEU A 170 21.34 14.39 25.46
CA LEU A 170 22.40 15.37 25.71
C LEU A 170 22.28 15.76 27.19
N ASP A 171 23.04 15.07 28.04
CA ASP A 171 23.21 15.35 29.46
C ASP A 171 23.21 16.87 29.74
N GLU A 172 22.08 17.39 30.24
CA GLU A 172 22.07 18.54 31.14
C GLU A 172 22.57 18.06 32.52
N ALA A 173 23.81 17.58 32.56
CA ALA A 173 24.50 17.23 33.79
C ALA A 173 25.88 17.92 33.85
N GLU A 174 25.96 18.86 34.80
CA GLU A 174 27.16 19.47 35.38
C GLU A 174 27.90 20.57 34.59
N ALA A 175 27.48 21.81 34.85
CA ALA A 175 28.43 22.82 35.33
C ALA A 175 27.76 23.66 36.42
N ALA A 176 28.06 23.30 37.67
CA ALA A 176 27.81 24.06 38.88
C ALA A 176 28.65 25.35 38.94
#